data_AF-A0A7W9HK78-F1
#
_entry.id   AF-A0A7W9HK78-F1
#
_cell.length_a   1.000
_cell.length_b   1.000
_cell.length_c   1.000
_cell.angle_alpha   90.00
_cell.angle_beta   90.00
_cell.angle_gamma   90.00
#
_symmetry.space_group_name_H-M   'P 1'
#
loop_
_entity.id
_entity.type
_entity.pdbx_description
1 polymer ?
#
loop_
_entity_poly.entity_id
_entity_poly.type
_entity_poly.pdbx_seq_one_letter_code
_entity_poly.pdbx_strand_id
1 'polypeptide(L)'
;MTDYGVWRAAMRDACDDLLRDFGARFGYEPDEHTVAGPTAAEVVAAAEAAGLPEPLAEFYRHIGQVSLPDAFNGFFIHSLRGVLANSTAGMPVRAPGLTDANIVVFGSDGGGQLFAVDGAGAPVYLLPTGEIRDGAYLGGGLPGRVLAPTFPDFVDWLLYALRAAATGDADGACYPV
;
A
#
# COMPACT_ATOMS: atom_id res chain seq x y z
N MET A 1 -15.04 11.00 -0.17
CA MET A 1 -14.90 9.58 0.20
C MET A 1 -14.70 8.82 -1.10
N THR A 2 -13.57 8.12 -1.24
CA THR A 2 -13.23 7.40 -2.46
C THR A 2 -14.20 6.23 -2.66
N ASP A 3 -14.79 6.12 -3.85
CA ASP A 3 -15.56 4.94 -4.24
C ASP A 3 -14.59 3.85 -4.69
N TYR A 4 -14.39 2.84 -3.84
CA TYR A 4 -13.43 1.78 -4.10
C TYR A 4 -13.81 0.87 -5.28
N GLY A 5 -15.09 0.81 -5.65
CA GLY A 5 -15.55 0.10 -6.84
C GLY A 5 -15.10 0.82 -8.13
N VAL A 6 -15.33 2.13 -8.18
CA VAL A 6 -14.86 2.98 -9.29
C VAL A 6 -13.33 3.01 -9.35
N TRP A 7 -12.68 3.16 -8.20
CA TRP A 7 -11.22 3.16 -8.09
C TRP A 7 -10.62 1.84 -8.60
N ARG A 8 -11.20 0.69 -8.23
CA ARG A 8 -10.73 -0.64 -8.67
C ARG A 8 -10.82 -0.81 -10.18
N ALA A 9 -11.90 -0.31 -10.80
CA ALA A 9 -12.03 -0.32 -12.26
C ALA A 9 -10.94 0.57 -12.89
N ALA A 10 -10.77 1.79 -12.39
CA ALA A 10 -9.76 2.73 -12.88
C ALA A 10 -8.32 2.19 -12.75
N MET A 11 -8.01 1.47 -11.68
CA MET A 11 -6.70 0.81 -11.49
C MET A 11 -6.47 -0.29 -12.54
N ARG A 12 -7.50 -1.08 -12.86
CA ARG A 12 -7.40 -2.14 -13.88
C ARG A 12 -7.18 -1.55 -15.27
N ASP A 13 -7.93 -0.51 -15.62
CA ASP A 13 -7.75 0.21 -16.88
C ASP A 13 -6.32 0.79 -16.98
N ALA A 14 -5.80 1.35 -15.87
CA ALA A 14 -4.45 1.88 -15.81
C ALA A 14 -3.36 0.77 -15.88
N CYS A 15 -3.62 -0.43 -15.34
CA CYS A 15 -2.76 -1.60 -15.58
C CYS A 15 -2.75 -1.95 -17.06
N ASP A 16 -3.92 -2.08 -17.70
CA ASP A 16 -4.02 -2.41 -19.12
C ASP A 16 -3.28 -1.37 -19.99
N ASP A 17 -3.35 -0.09 -19.61
CA ASP A 17 -2.61 0.99 -20.26
C ASP A 17 -1.08 0.85 -20.10
N LEU A 18 -0.59 0.54 -18.90
CA LEU A 18 0.83 0.30 -18.65
C LEU A 18 1.35 -0.92 -19.45
N LEU A 19 0.55 -1.98 -19.48
CA LEU A 19 0.96 -3.28 -20.02
C LEU A 19 0.89 -3.36 -21.56
N ARG A 20 0.04 -2.53 -22.19
CA ARG A 20 -0.23 -2.55 -23.64
C ARG A 20 1.02 -2.59 -24.52
N ASP A 21 1.99 -1.72 -24.22
CA ASP A 21 3.23 -1.58 -25.00
C ASP A 21 4.48 -1.91 -24.18
N PHE A 22 4.31 -2.63 -23.05
CA PHE A 22 5.36 -2.82 -22.06
C PHE A 22 6.60 -3.52 -22.64
N GLY A 23 6.41 -4.67 -23.29
CA GLY A 23 7.52 -5.42 -23.89
C GLY A 23 8.27 -4.64 -24.97
N ALA A 24 7.57 -3.82 -25.76
CA ALA A 24 8.20 -2.97 -26.75
C ALA A 24 9.00 -1.82 -26.11
N ARG A 25 8.53 -1.28 -24.99
CA ARG A 25 9.17 -0.16 -24.27
C ARG A 25 10.36 -0.60 -23.42
N PHE A 26 10.29 -1.76 -22.78
CA PHE A 26 11.27 -2.20 -21.78
C PHE A 26 12.12 -3.40 -22.23
N GLY A 27 11.72 -4.13 -23.27
CA GLY A 27 12.49 -5.24 -23.85
C GLY A 27 12.39 -6.57 -23.08
N TYR A 28 11.43 -6.69 -22.17
CA TYR A 28 11.09 -7.91 -21.44
C TYR A 28 9.58 -7.98 -21.16
N GLU A 29 9.07 -9.18 -20.88
CA GLU A 29 7.66 -9.39 -20.56
C GLU A 29 7.33 -8.84 -19.16
N PRO A 30 6.16 -8.21 -18.96
CA PRO A 30 5.75 -7.74 -17.65
C PRO A 30 5.47 -8.90 -16.68
N ASP A 31 5.60 -8.62 -15.39
CA ASP A 31 5.16 -9.51 -14.32
C ASP A 31 3.62 -9.47 -14.16
N GLU A 32 3.06 -10.31 -13.28
CA GLU A 32 1.63 -10.35 -13.04
C GLU A 32 1.14 -9.18 -12.18
N HIS A 33 0.28 -8.33 -12.74
CA HIS A 33 -0.43 -7.28 -12.02
C HIS A 33 -1.77 -7.79 -11.50
N THR A 34 -2.08 -7.49 -10.25
CA THR A 34 -3.34 -7.90 -9.62
C THR A 34 -4.00 -6.74 -8.88
N VAL A 35 -5.27 -6.50 -9.19
CA VAL A 35 -6.20 -5.72 -8.35
C VAL A 35 -7.35 -6.66 -7.97
N ALA A 36 -7.20 -7.32 -6.83
CA ALA A 36 -8.08 -8.41 -6.43
C ALA A 36 -9.48 -7.92 -6.06
N GLY A 37 -10.44 -8.86 -6.08
CA GLY A 37 -11.79 -8.62 -5.56
C GLY A 37 -11.81 -8.51 -4.04
N PRO A 38 -12.98 -8.24 -3.45
CA PRO A 38 -13.13 -8.00 -2.03
C PRO A 38 -12.67 -9.19 -1.19
N THR A 39 -12.18 -8.89 0.02
CA THR A 39 -11.96 -9.91 1.04
C THR A 39 -13.31 -10.41 1.56
N ALA A 40 -13.40 -11.69 1.92
CA ALA A 40 -14.61 -12.27 2.49
C ALA A 40 -15.08 -11.48 3.74
N ALA A 41 -16.37 -11.19 3.82
CA ALA A 41 -16.94 -10.27 4.81
C ALA A 41 -16.69 -10.72 6.26
N GLU A 42 -16.73 -12.03 6.51
CA GLU A 42 -16.44 -12.63 7.81
C GLU A 42 -14.98 -12.42 8.26
N VAL A 43 -14.05 -12.38 7.31
CA VAL A 43 -12.62 -12.13 7.59
C VAL A 43 -12.43 -10.65 7.93
N VAL A 44 -13.08 -9.74 7.19
CA VAL A 44 -13.03 -8.30 7.49
C VAL A 44 -13.64 -8.03 8.86
N ALA A 45 -14.82 -8.57 9.16
CA ALA A 45 -15.48 -8.38 10.45
C ALA A 45 -14.63 -8.90 11.63
N ALA A 46 -13.93 -10.04 11.45
CA ALA A 46 -13.01 -10.56 12.46
C ALA A 46 -11.79 -9.64 12.64
N ALA A 47 -11.27 -9.05 11.56
CA ALA A 47 -10.16 -8.11 11.63
C ALA A 47 -10.55 -6.80 12.33
N GLU A 48 -11.74 -6.27 12.05
CA GLU A 48 -12.30 -5.10 12.76
C GLU A 48 -12.44 -5.36 14.26
N ALA A 49 -12.98 -6.51 14.64
CA ALA A 49 -13.07 -6.92 16.05
C ALA A 49 -11.68 -7.06 16.72
N ALA A 50 -10.64 -7.35 15.94
CA ALA A 50 -9.25 -7.41 16.38
C ALA A 50 -8.53 -6.04 16.35
N GLY A 51 -9.23 -4.95 16.00
CA GLY A 51 -8.69 -3.60 16.01
C GLY A 51 -8.08 -3.13 14.68
N LEU A 52 -8.45 -3.74 13.54
CA LEU A 52 -8.11 -3.20 12.23
C LEU A 52 -8.70 -1.78 12.09
N PRO A 53 -7.92 -0.78 11.67
CA PRO A 53 -8.43 0.57 11.46
C PRO A 53 -9.54 0.62 10.42
N GLU A 54 -10.59 1.41 10.69
CA GLU A 54 -11.79 1.49 9.85
C GLU A 54 -11.50 1.79 8.36
N PRO A 55 -10.57 2.69 7.99
CA PRO A 55 -10.28 2.95 6.59
C PRO A 55 -9.70 1.74 5.84
N LEU A 56 -8.91 0.90 6.53
CA LEU A 56 -8.41 -0.36 5.97
C LEU A 56 -9.52 -1.40 5.88
N ALA A 57 -10.37 -1.51 6.89
CA ALA A 57 -11.52 -2.41 6.86
C ALA A 57 -12.43 -2.09 5.67
N GLU A 58 -12.75 -0.81 5.47
CA GLU A 58 -13.55 -0.36 4.33
C GLU A 58 -12.86 -0.70 3.00
N PHE A 59 -11.56 -0.42 2.85
CA PHE A 59 -10.82 -0.84 1.65
C PHE A 59 -10.93 -2.34 1.38
N TYR A 60 -10.71 -3.19 2.39
CA TYR A 60 -10.74 -4.63 2.24
C TYR A 60 -12.11 -5.22 1.93
N ARG A 61 -13.21 -4.50 2.22
CA ARG A 61 -14.56 -4.86 1.77
C ARG A 61 -14.75 -4.78 0.26
N HIS A 62 -13.87 -4.07 -0.45
CA HIS A 62 -13.96 -3.88 -1.90
C HIS A 62 -12.77 -4.46 -2.66
N ILE A 63 -11.57 -4.43 -2.05
CA ILE A 63 -10.31 -4.80 -2.68
C ILE A 63 -9.49 -5.67 -1.73
N GLY A 64 -9.18 -6.89 -2.15
CA GLY A 64 -8.52 -7.88 -1.28
C GLY A 64 -7.00 -7.76 -1.24
N GLN A 65 -6.39 -7.26 -2.31
CA GLN A 65 -4.95 -7.00 -2.45
C GLN A 65 -4.67 -6.23 -3.73
N VAL A 66 -3.51 -5.58 -3.78
CA VAL A 66 -2.95 -4.92 -4.96
C VAL A 66 -1.50 -5.34 -5.14
N SER A 67 -1.13 -5.77 -6.34
CA SER A 67 0.24 -6.11 -6.73
C SER A 67 0.54 -5.47 -8.08
N LEU A 68 1.50 -4.55 -8.10
CA LEU A 68 1.86 -3.76 -9.29
C LEU A 68 3.38 -3.82 -9.49
N PRO A 69 3.96 -4.98 -9.83
CA PRO A 69 5.41 -5.18 -9.84
C PRO A 69 6.13 -4.26 -10.84
N ASP A 70 5.52 -3.97 -11.99
CA ASP A 70 6.15 -3.16 -13.05
C ASP A 70 5.84 -1.66 -12.97
N ALA A 71 5.13 -1.20 -11.93
CA ALA A 71 4.89 0.22 -11.71
C ALA A 71 6.10 0.85 -10.98
N PHE A 72 7.03 1.46 -11.74
CA PHE A 72 8.31 1.96 -11.22
C PHE A 72 9.14 0.89 -10.50
N ASN A 73 9.33 1.01 -9.18
CA ASN A 73 10.00 0.01 -8.35
C ASN A 73 9.03 -1.05 -7.81
N GLY A 74 7.75 -0.98 -8.19
CA GLY A 74 6.69 -1.84 -7.72
C GLY A 74 5.93 -1.28 -6.52
N PHE A 75 4.62 -1.50 -6.49
CA PHE A 75 3.75 -1.12 -5.37
C PHE A 75 2.81 -2.25 -4.97
N PHE A 76 2.66 -2.46 -3.66
CA PHE A 76 1.91 -3.58 -3.11
C PHE A 76 1.03 -3.14 -1.94
N ILE A 77 -0.25 -3.50 -2.00
CA ILE A 77 -1.15 -3.55 -0.83
C ILE A 77 -1.37 -5.02 -0.52
N HIS A 78 -0.89 -5.45 0.63
CA HIS A 78 -0.88 -6.86 1.01
C HIS A 78 -2.30 -7.35 1.28
N SER A 79 -2.51 -8.66 1.14
CA SER A 79 -3.79 -9.26 1.52
C SER A 79 -4.08 -9.03 3.00
N LEU A 80 -5.37 -8.93 3.38
CA LEU A 80 -5.75 -8.77 4.78
C LEU A 80 -5.16 -9.86 5.68
N ARG A 81 -5.08 -11.10 5.18
CA ARG A 81 -4.42 -12.21 5.91
C ARG A 81 -2.94 -11.93 6.16
N GLY A 82 -2.24 -11.36 5.18
CA GLY A 82 -0.84 -10.94 5.34
C GLY A 82 -0.69 -9.84 6.37
N VAL A 83 -1.55 -8.81 6.31
CA VAL A 83 -1.57 -7.72 7.28
C VAL A 83 -1.81 -8.21 8.71
N LEU A 84 -2.74 -9.15 8.90
CA LEU A 84 -3.00 -9.74 10.23
C LEU A 84 -1.82 -10.60 10.74
N ALA A 85 -0.97 -11.11 9.85
CA ALA A 85 0.20 -11.91 10.21
C ALA A 85 1.45 -11.07 10.53
N ASN A 86 1.41 -9.75 10.33
CA ASN A 86 2.55 -8.84 10.48
C ASN A 86 3.35 -9.01 11.77
N SER A 87 2.67 -9.08 12.91
CA SER A 87 3.32 -9.20 14.22
C SER A 87 4.17 -10.47 14.32
N THR A 88 3.66 -11.59 13.79
CA THR A 88 4.39 -12.86 13.74
C THR A 88 5.43 -12.92 12.63
N ALA A 89 5.30 -12.07 11.61
CA ALA A 89 6.22 -11.95 10.48
C ALA A 89 7.40 -10.98 10.75
N GLY A 90 7.48 -10.39 11.94
CA GLY A 90 8.53 -9.44 12.30
C GLY A 90 8.34 -8.04 11.73
N MET A 91 7.16 -7.72 11.20
CA MET A 91 6.82 -6.37 10.76
C MET A 91 6.58 -5.45 11.96
N PRO A 92 6.87 -4.14 11.84
CA PRO A 92 6.67 -3.21 12.93
C PRO A 92 5.18 -3.02 13.23
N VAL A 93 4.84 -3.03 14.51
CA VAL A 93 3.50 -2.72 15.04
C VAL A 93 3.50 -1.40 15.82
N ARG A 94 4.67 -0.79 16.01
CA ARG A 94 4.86 0.54 16.59
C ARG A 94 5.89 1.33 15.79
N ALA A 95 5.76 2.65 15.78
CA ALA A 95 6.75 3.57 15.24
C ALA A 95 6.88 4.80 16.15
N PRO A 96 7.57 4.68 17.30
CA PRO A 96 7.61 5.73 18.33
C PRO A 96 8.26 7.05 17.87
N GLY A 97 9.02 7.03 16.77
CA GLY A 97 9.53 8.26 16.15
C GLY A 97 8.49 9.03 15.31
N LEU A 98 7.29 8.48 15.13
CA LEU A 98 6.22 9.03 14.30
C LEU A 98 4.91 9.24 15.07
N THR A 99 4.55 8.28 15.92
CA THR A 99 3.29 8.26 16.65
C THR A 99 3.43 7.44 17.93
N ASP A 100 2.68 7.84 18.96
CA ASP A 100 2.53 7.06 20.19
C ASP A 100 1.51 5.91 20.02
N ALA A 101 0.71 5.94 18.97
CA ALA A 101 -0.22 4.87 18.64
C ALA A 101 0.50 3.65 18.06
N ASN A 102 -0.19 2.50 18.07
CA ASN A 102 0.23 1.37 17.24
C ASN A 102 0.07 1.75 15.76
N ILE A 103 0.79 1.05 14.88
CA ILE A 103 0.65 1.18 13.44
C ILE A 103 0.26 -0.17 12.83
N VAL A 104 -0.36 -0.13 11.66
CA VAL A 104 -0.66 -1.31 10.85
C VAL A 104 0.04 -1.18 9.51
N VAL A 105 1.11 -1.96 9.31
CA VAL A 105 1.73 -2.10 7.98
C VAL A 105 0.76 -2.79 7.05
N PHE A 106 0.39 -2.17 5.94
CA PHE A 106 -0.59 -2.74 5.02
C PHE A 106 -0.02 -2.98 3.62
N GLY A 107 1.18 -2.48 3.35
CA GLY A 107 1.76 -2.55 2.02
C GLY A 107 3.23 -2.22 2.02
N SER A 108 3.81 -2.26 0.83
CA SER A 108 5.22 -1.98 0.59
C SER A 108 5.44 -1.51 -0.84
N ASP A 109 6.60 -0.89 -1.09
CA ASP A 109 7.14 -0.80 -2.45
C ASP A 109 8.13 -1.96 -2.71
N GLY A 110 8.52 -2.18 -3.96
CA GLY A 110 9.57 -3.17 -4.28
C GLY A 110 10.99 -2.69 -3.96
N GLY A 111 11.14 -1.47 -3.43
CA GLY A 111 12.39 -0.94 -2.89
C GLY A 111 12.63 -1.28 -1.41
N GLY A 112 11.69 -1.96 -0.76
CA GLY A 112 11.78 -2.38 0.65
C GLY A 112 11.21 -1.37 1.65
N GLN A 113 10.56 -0.31 1.17
CA GLN A 113 9.83 0.64 2.02
C GLN A 113 8.47 0.07 2.38
N LEU A 114 8.01 0.35 3.61
CA LEU A 114 6.71 -0.09 4.10
C LEU A 114 5.73 1.07 4.14
N PHE A 115 4.46 0.76 3.83
CA PHE A 115 3.33 1.65 4.07
C PHE A 115 2.61 1.19 5.33
N ALA A 116 2.38 2.11 6.24
CA ALA A 116 1.66 1.84 7.48
C ALA A 116 0.59 2.89 7.73
N VAL A 117 -0.54 2.49 8.30
CA VAL A 117 -1.53 3.46 8.79
C VAL A 117 -1.43 3.56 10.30
N ASP A 118 -1.66 4.75 10.85
CA ASP A 118 -1.85 4.92 12.29
C ASP A 118 -3.01 4.04 12.79
N GLY A 119 -2.92 3.55 14.03
CA GLY A 119 -3.95 2.74 14.66
C GLY A 119 -5.30 3.45 14.81
N ALA A 120 -5.31 4.79 14.78
CA ALA A 120 -6.52 5.59 14.69
C ALA A 120 -7.12 5.69 13.28
N GLY A 121 -6.44 5.16 12.25
CA GLY A 121 -6.86 5.16 10.85
C GLY A 121 -6.26 6.27 9.98
N ALA A 122 -5.53 7.21 10.57
CA ALA A 122 -4.81 8.27 9.86
C ALA A 122 -3.70 8.88 10.74
N PRO A 123 -2.58 9.34 10.16
CA PRO A 123 -2.27 9.36 8.73
C PRO A 123 -1.73 8.02 8.19
N VAL A 124 -1.40 7.99 6.90
CA VAL A 124 -0.56 6.94 6.31
C VAL A 124 0.89 7.38 6.37
N TYR A 125 1.77 6.50 6.85
CA TYR A 125 3.20 6.67 6.96
C TYR A 125 3.94 5.90 5.87
N LEU A 126 5.05 6.48 5.42
CA LEU A 126 6.12 5.78 4.71
C LEU A 126 7.22 5.47 5.72
N LEU A 127 7.60 4.20 5.80
CA LEU A 127 8.72 3.72 6.61
C LEU A 127 9.83 3.24 5.67
N PRO A 128 10.90 4.04 5.47
CA PRO A 128 12.07 3.60 4.73
C PRO A 128 12.71 2.34 5.32
N THR A 129 13.61 1.71 4.57
CA THR A 129 14.43 0.63 5.10
C THR A 129 15.17 1.08 6.35
N GLY A 130 14.95 0.37 7.45
CA GLY A 130 15.45 0.76 8.76
C GLY A 130 15.41 -0.39 9.76
N GLU A 131 15.90 -0.12 10.96
CA GLU A 131 15.90 -1.09 12.04
C GLU A 131 14.48 -1.32 12.56
N ILE A 132 14.12 -2.59 12.72
CA ILE A 132 12.96 -3.04 13.47
C ILE A 132 13.47 -3.87 14.64
N ARG A 133 13.12 -3.47 15.86
CA ARG A 133 13.51 -4.16 17.09
C ARG A 133 12.31 -4.28 18.01
N ASP A 134 12.03 -5.50 18.47
CA ASP A 134 10.91 -5.81 19.37
C ASP A 134 9.56 -5.26 18.87
N GLY A 135 9.32 -5.35 17.56
CA GLY A 135 8.12 -4.86 16.89
C GLY A 135 8.02 -3.33 16.75
N ALA A 136 9.07 -2.58 17.10
CA ALA A 136 9.14 -1.14 16.90
C ALA A 136 10.04 -0.79 15.72
N TYR A 137 9.54 0.03 14.81
CA TYR A 137 10.35 0.69 13.78
C TYR A 137 11.18 1.82 14.43
N LEU A 138 12.50 1.69 14.39
CA LEU A 138 13.45 2.63 15.00
C LEU A 138 14.10 3.56 13.96
N GLY A 139 13.80 3.37 12.68
CA GLY A 139 14.39 4.15 11.60
C GLY A 139 15.74 3.61 11.13
N GLY A 140 16.30 4.28 10.13
CA GLY A 140 17.59 3.96 9.55
C GLY A 140 18.29 5.22 9.04
N GLY A 141 18.88 5.16 7.85
CA GLY A 141 19.51 6.33 7.23
C GLY A 141 18.53 7.47 6.90
N LEU A 142 17.25 7.14 6.69
CA LEU A 142 16.18 8.11 6.49
C LEU A 142 15.09 7.92 7.56
N PRO A 143 14.53 9.02 8.12
CA PRO A 143 13.41 8.92 9.03
C PRO A 143 12.15 8.48 8.29
N GLY A 144 11.26 7.79 9.00
CA GLY A 144 9.88 7.66 8.52
C GLY A 144 9.22 9.03 8.40
N ARG A 145 8.13 9.11 7.64
CA ARG A 145 7.34 10.35 7.50
C ARG A 145 5.89 10.06 7.21
N VAL A 146 5.05 11.09 7.34
CA VAL A 146 3.70 11.07 6.76
C VAL A 146 3.82 10.99 5.25
N LEU A 147 3.13 10.03 4.66
CA LEU A 147 2.99 9.85 3.22
C LEU A 147 1.70 10.50 2.74
N ALA A 148 0.58 10.23 3.40
CA ALA A 148 -0.71 10.78 3.02
C ALA A 148 -1.54 11.12 4.27
N PRO A 149 -2.32 12.21 4.25
CA PRO A 149 -3.10 12.63 5.41
C PRO A 149 -4.19 11.62 5.76
N THR A 150 -4.74 10.90 4.77
CA THR A 150 -5.69 9.82 4.99
C THR A 150 -5.39 8.62 4.07
N PHE A 151 -5.99 7.47 4.38
CA PHE A 151 -5.90 6.29 3.52
C PHE A 151 -6.55 6.49 2.13
N PRO A 152 -7.72 7.15 2.01
CA PRO A 152 -8.23 7.63 0.72
C PRO A 152 -7.22 8.43 -0.12
N ASP A 153 -6.50 9.37 0.50
CA ASP A 153 -5.49 10.16 -0.22
C ASP A 153 -4.32 9.28 -0.72
N PHE A 154 -3.95 8.25 0.05
CA PHE A 154 -2.94 7.27 -0.36
C PHE A 154 -3.40 6.45 -1.59
N VAL A 155 -4.64 5.95 -1.61
CA VAL A 155 -5.12 5.16 -2.77
C VAL A 155 -5.29 6.02 -4.02
N ASP A 156 -5.67 7.30 -3.86
CA ASP A 156 -5.74 8.24 -4.98
C ASP A 156 -4.34 8.52 -5.54
N TRP A 157 -3.34 8.69 -4.67
CA TRP A 157 -1.94 8.79 -5.09
C TRP A 157 -1.46 7.51 -5.79
N LEU A 158 -1.81 6.32 -5.30
CA LEU A 158 -1.39 5.06 -5.93
C LEU A 158 -1.93 4.93 -7.37
N LEU A 159 -3.17 5.34 -7.61
CA LEU A 159 -3.74 5.40 -8.97
C LEU A 159 -3.01 6.42 -9.85
N TYR A 160 -2.68 7.59 -9.29
CA TYR A 160 -1.86 8.58 -9.98
C TYR A 160 -0.50 8.01 -10.38
N ALA A 161 0.20 7.35 -9.45
CA ALA A 161 1.50 6.72 -9.68
C ALA A 161 1.43 5.67 -10.80
N LEU A 162 0.42 4.81 -10.80
CA LEU A 162 0.24 3.81 -11.86
C LEU A 162 0.03 4.45 -13.25
N ARG A 163 -0.79 5.50 -13.33
CA ARG A 163 -1.01 6.25 -14.58
C ARG A 163 0.26 6.92 -15.09
N ALA A 164 1.05 7.49 -14.19
CA ALA A 164 2.33 8.11 -14.51
C ALA A 164 3.36 7.07 -15.01
N ALA A 165 3.36 5.85 -14.46
CA ALA A 165 4.20 4.78 -14.97
C ALA A 165 3.88 4.45 -16.45
N ALA A 166 2.58 4.40 -16.80
CA ALA A 166 2.12 4.16 -18.16
C ALA A 166 2.59 5.25 -19.15
N THR A 167 2.60 6.52 -18.74
CA THR A 167 3.06 7.64 -19.58
C THR A 167 4.57 7.88 -19.52
N GLY A 168 5.28 7.22 -18.60
CA GLY A 168 6.71 7.47 -18.36
C GLY A 168 7.00 8.77 -17.63
N ASP A 169 6.01 9.32 -16.93
CA ASP A 169 6.17 10.47 -16.06
C ASP A 169 6.84 10.04 -14.74
N ALA A 170 8.09 10.47 -14.56
CA ALA A 170 8.88 10.12 -13.38
C ALA A 170 8.35 10.77 -12.09
N ASP A 171 7.57 11.85 -12.18
CA ASP A 171 7.00 12.51 -10.98
C ASP A 171 6.01 11.59 -10.26
N GLY A 172 5.42 10.61 -10.95
CA GLY A 172 4.58 9.58 -10.33
C GLY A 172 5.33 8.58 -9.45
N ALA A 173 6.64 8.45 -9.62
CA ALA A 173 7.46 7.61 -8.74
C ALA A 173 7.71 8.28 -7.38
N CYS A 174 7.50 9.60 -7.31
CA CYS A 174 7.71 10.37 -6.10
C CYS A 174 6.52 10.18 -5.15
N TYR A 175 6.86 9.89 -3.90
CA TYR A 175 5.92 9.96 -2.81
C TYR A 175 5.46 11.41 -2.60
N PRO A 176 4.17 11.65 -2.32
CA PRO A 176 3.67 12.98 -1.95
C PRO A 176 4.45 13.53 -0.75
N VAL A 177 4.58 14.86 -0.77
CA VAL A 177 5.32 15.66 0.22
C VAL A 177 4.38 16.18 1.29
#